data_AF-A0A449BIX0-F1
#
_entry.id   AF-A0A449BIX0-F1
#
_cell.length_a   1.000
_cell.length_b   1.000
_cell.length_c   1.000
_cell.angle_alpha   90.00
_cell.angle_beta   90.00
_cell.angle_gamma   90.00
#
_symmetry.space_group_name_H-M   'P 1'
#
loop_
_entity.id
_entity.type
_entity.pdbx_description
1 polymer ?
#
loop_
_entity_poly.entity_id
_entity_poly.type
_entity_poly.pdbx_seq_one_letter_code
_entity_poly.pdbx_strand_id
1 'polypeptide(L)'
;MEILAYKDFMLYVGKTIEYCQTIEHDIKWLYALMKNGDPLQNMNVISSWTLGNTVFELESLDNSDKNPSLGKKEYGLLKQITGERNYICHQIFRDFLYEPNFMESKAYYDACLRLLTFYKKIEKLQKQIEDFRLLYAKKRT
;
A
#
# COMPACT_ATOMS: atom_id res chain seq x y z
N MET A 1 -23.25 -0.84 6.92
CA MET A 1 -22.09 -0.11 6.37
C MET A 1 -22.64 0.98 5.47
N GLU A 2 -22.05 2.16 5.49
CA GLU A 2 -22.64 3.39 4.94
C GLU A 2 -22.19 3.61 3.48
N ILE A 3 -23.14 4.00 2.61
CA ILE A 3 -22.83 4.48 1.25
C ILE A 3 -22.19 5.85 1.39
N LEU A 4 -21.03 6.04 0.76
CA LEU A 4 -20.34 7.32 0.81
C LEU A 4 -21.09 8.35 -0.04
N ALA A 5 -21.19 9.58 0.45
CA ALA A 5 -21.43 10.71 -0.45
C ALA A 5 -20.31 10.76 -1.49
N TYR A 6 -20.64 11.16 -2.73
CA TYR A 6 -19.67 11.12 -3.84
C TYR A 6 -18.39 11.93 -3.57
N LYS A 7 -18.52 13.04 -2.83
CA LYS A 7 -17.37 13.83 -2.37
C LYS A 7 -16.45 13.03 -1.45
N ASP A 8 -17.02 12.30 -0.50
CA ASP A 8 -16.24 11.49 0.44
C ASP A 8 -15.62 10.28 -0.27
N PHE A 9 -16.34 9.69 -1.22
CA PHE A 9 -15.80 8.65 -2.09
C PHE A 9 -14.52 9.13 -2.80
N MET A 10 -14.56 10.29 -3.46
CA MET A 10 -13.37 10.88 -4.11
C MET A 10 -12.25 11.18 -3.12
N LEU A 11 -12.58 11.67 -1.91
CA LEU A 11 -11.59 11.88 -0.84
C LEU A 11 -10.90 10.57 -0.45
N TYR A 12 -11.65 9.49 -0.25
CA TYR A 12 -11.09 8.19 0.11
C TYR A 12 -10.28 7.57 -1.02
N VAL A 13 -10.64 7.80 -2.28
CA VAL A 13 -9.78 7.42 -3.44
C VAL A 13 -8.44 8.13 -3.34
N GLY A 14 -8.44 9.46 -3.14
CA GLY A 14 -7.22 10.26 -3.02
C GLY A 14 -6.31 9.79 -1.88
N LYS A 15 -6.88 9.64 -0.68
CA LYS A 15 -6.14 9.13 0.49
C LYS A 15 -5.61 7.71 0.28
N THR A 16 -6.38 6.87 -0.40
CA THR A 16 -5.95 5.49 -0.68
C THR A 16 -4.74 5.47 -1.61
N ILE A 17 -4.73 6.31 -2.64
CA ILE A 17 -3.58 6.45 -3.55
C ILE A 17 -2.37 7.00 -2.80
N GLU A 18 -2.56 8.02 -1.95
CA GLU A 18 -1.52 8.58 -1.10
C GLU A 18 -0.86 7.49 -0.24
N TYR A 19 -1.65 6.69 0.48
CA TYR A 19 -1.14 5.58 1.28
C TYR A 19 -0.41 4.52 0.44
N CYS A 20 -0.90 4.21 -0.76
CA CYS A 20 -0.19 3.27 -1.64
C CYS A 20 1.19 3.80 -2.04
N GLN A 21 1.31 5.10 -2.34
CA GLN A 21 2.58 5.73 -2.74
C GLN A 21 3.56 5.81 -1.57
N THR A 22 3.11 6.20 -0.39
CA THR A 22 3.98 6.31 0.79
C THR A 22 4.43 4.95 1.31
N ILE A 23 3.55 3.93 1.28
CA ILE A 23 3.95 2.55 1.57
C ILE A 23 5.02 2.07 0.59
N GLU A 24 4.86 2.30 -0.72
CA GLU A 24 5.87 1.90 -1.71
C GLU A 24 7.21 2.58 -1.48
N HIS A 25 7.21 3.86 -1.14
CA HIS A 25 8.42 4.60 -0.76
C HIS A 25 9.09 4.00 0.49
N ASP A 26 8.32 3.77 1.55
CA ASP A 26 8.85 3.31 2.82
C ASP A 26 9.36 1.87 2.75
N ILE A 27 8.73 1.00 1.96
CA ILE A 27 9.17 -0.37 1.72
C ILE A 27 10.53 -0.40 1.00
N LYS A 28 10.75 0.49 0.03
CA LYS A 28 12.07 0.64 -0.62
C LYS A 28 13.13 1.06 0.39
N TRP A 29 12.84 2.06 1.20
CA TRP A 29 13.77 2.48 2.25
C TRP A 29 14.04 1.39 3.28
N LEU A 30 13.00 0.67 3.70
CA LEU A 30 13.14 -0.42 4.66
C LEU A 30 14.11 -1.50 4.13
N TYR A 31 13.96 -1.91 2.86
CA TYR A 31 14.92 -2.81 2.22
C TYR A 31 16.34 -2.22 2.22
N ALA A 32 16.50 -0.97 1.80
CA ALA A 32 17.81 -0.33 1.70
C ALA A 32 18.52 -0.20 3.06
N LEU A 33 17.76 0.04 4.12
CA LEU A 33 18.24 0.14 5.50
C LEU A 33 18.57 -1.24 6.10
N MET A 34 17.79 -2.27 5.78
CA MET A 34 18.02 -3.64 6.26
C MET A 34 19.21 -4.31 5.56
N LYS A 35 19.41 -4.02 4.27
CA LYS A 35 20.49 -4.62 3.49
C LYS A 35 21.85 -4.09 3.93
N ASN A 36 22.81 -4.98 4.16
CA ASN A 36 24.19 -4.60 4.52
C ASN A 36 24.79 -3.59 3.52
N GLY A 37 25.74 -2.78 3.99
CA GLY A 37 26.36 -1.70 3.19
C GLY A 37 25.70 -0.34 3.39
N ASP A 38 26.00 0.61 2.50
CA ASP A 38 25.48 1.98 2.56
C ASP A 38 24.01 2.06 2.11
N PRO A 39 23.08 2.59 2.93
CA PRO A 39 21.67 2.66 2.57
C PRO A 39 21.38 3.52 1.33
N LEU A 40 22.14 4.59 1.07
CA LEU A 40 21.90 5.45 -0.10
C LEU A 40 22.28 4.72 -1.38
N GLN A 41 23.40 3.99 -1.38
CA GLN A 41 23.80 3.12 -2.48
C GLN A 41 22.78 2.01 -2.71
N ASN A 42 22.30 1.35 -1.66
CA ASN A 42 21.25 0.33 -1.77
C ASN A 42 19.98 0.91 -2.38
N MET A 43 19.56 2.11 -1.95
CA MET A 43 18.37 2.79 -2.49
C MET A 43 18.53 3.13 -3.98
N ASN A 44 19.71 3.59 -4.40
CA ASN A 44 19.98 3.87 -5.82
C ASN A 44 19.81 2.63 -6.69
N VAL A 45 20.30 1.47 -6.23
CA VAL A 45 20.16 0.17 -6.94
C VAL A 45 18.71 -0.23 -7.13
N ILE A 46 17.86 0.00 -6.12
CA ILE A 46 16.46 -0.46 -6.14
C ILE A 46 15.46 0.64 -6.55
N SER A 47 15.93 1.83 -6.87
CA SER A 47 15.08 2.99 -7.16
C SER A 47 14.03 2.71 -8.24
N SER A 48 14.40 1.95 -9.28
CA SER A 48 13.57 1.54 -10.40
C SER A 48 12.71 0.30 -10.14
N TRP A 49 12.85 -0.36 -9.00
CA TRP A 49 12.08 -1.56 -8.69
C TRP A 49 10.59 -1.25 -8.56
N THR A 50 9.77 -2.20 -8.99
CA THR A 50 8.34 -2.17 -8.71
C THR A 50 8.08 -2.48 -7.23
N LEU A 51 6.91 -2.10 -6.72
CA LEU A 51 6.47 -2.55 -5.39
C LEU A 51 6.55 -4.07 -5.26
N GLY A 52 6.10 -4.83 -6.27
CA GLY A 52 6.12 -6.30 -6.24
C GLY A 52 7.53 -6.87 -6.07
N ASN A 53 8.50 -6.37 -6.85
CA ASN A 53 9.89 -6.81 -6.72
C ASN A 53 10.47 -6.42 -5.36
N THR A 54 10.20 -5.20 -4.90
CA THR A 54 10.69 -4.72 -3.60
C THR A 54 10.13 -5.54 -2.45
N VAL A 55 8.85 -5.88 -2.47
CA VAL A 55 8.19 -6.71 -1.46
C VAL A 55 8.76 -8.12 -1.44
N PHE A 56 9.00 -8.73 -2.60
CA PHE A 56 9.61 -10.07 -2.69
C PHE A 56 11.02 -10.09 -2.08
N GLU A 57 11.86 -9.13 -2.47
CA GLU A 57 13.25 -9.03 -2.00
C GLU A 57 13.33 -8.66 -0.52
N LEU A 58 12.45 -7.77 -0.04
CA LEU A 58 12.33 -7.44 1.37
C LEU A 58 11.90 -8.65 2.21
N GLU A 59 10.89 -9.40 1.76
CA GLU A 59 10.43 -10.61 2.46
C GLU A 59 11.55 -11.65 2.57
N SER A 60 12.34 -11.85 1.51
CA SER A 60 13.49 -12.73 1.56
C SER A 60 14.57 -12.25 2.54
N LEU A 61 14.84 -10.94 2.57
CA LEU A 61 15.83 -10.34 3.46
C LEU A 61 15.42 -10.43 4.93
N ASP A 62 14.16 -10.09 5.24
CA ASP A 62 13.59 -10.09 6.59
C ASP A 62 13.52 -11.50 7.19
N ASN A 63 13.35 -12.53 6.36
CA ASN A 63 13.34 -13.92 6.82
C ASN A 63 14.73 -14.58 6.92
N SER A 64 15.80 -13.89 6.51
CA SER A 64 17.13 -14.49 6.36
C SER A 64 17.78 -14.93 7.69
N ASP A 65 17.45 -14.27 8.80
CA ASP A 65 17.95 -14.58 10.15
C ASP A 65 16.95 -15.36 11.02
N LYS A 66 15.82 -15.79 10.44
CA LYS A 66 14.69 -16.47 11.10
C LYS A 66 14.00 -15.65 12.21
N ASN A 67 14.20 -14.33 12.25
CA ASN A 67 13.54 -13.43 13.19
C ASN A 67 12.91 -12.21 12.46
N PRO A 68 11.90 -12.43 11.60
CA PRO A 68 11.37 -11.38 10.74
C PRO A 68 10.64 -10.30 11.53
N SER A 69 10.80 -9.04 11.10
CA SER A 69 10.09 -7.89 11.63
C SER A 69 8.64 -7.82 11.15
N LEU A 70 8.37 -8.27 9.92
CA LEU A 70 7.05 -8.30 9.32
C LEU A 70 6.51 -9.72 9.23
N GLY A 71 5.21 -9.88 9.51
CA GLY A 71 4.53 -11.17 9.43
C GLY A 71 3.98 -11.48 8.03
N LYS A 72 3.54 -12.72 7.85
CA LYS A 72 2.85 -13.19 6.62
C LYS A 72 1.64 -12.32 6.26
N LYS A 73 0.94 -11.79 7.26
CA LYS A 73 -0.24 -10.95 7.06
C LYS A 73 0.17 -9.64 6.39
N GLU A 74 1.20 -8.98 6.90
CA GLU A 74 1.71 -7.70 6.38
C GLU A 74 2.19 -7.88 4.93
N TYR A 75 3.00 -8.91 4.65
CA TYR A 75 3.41 -9.23 3.27
C TYR A 75 2.24 -9.61 2.36
N GLY A 76 1.22 -10.29 2.89
CA GLY A 76 -0.02 -10.57 2.17
C GLY A 76 -0.76 -9.29 1.76
N LEU A 77 -0.85 -8.29 2.65
CA LEU A 77 -1.44 -6.99 2.33
C LEU A 77 -0.59 -6.21 1.33
N LEU A 78 0.74 -6.20 1.49
CA LEU A 78 1.67 -5.52 0.56
C LEU A 78 1.51 -6.06 -0.87
N LYS A 79 1.39 -7.38 -1.03
CA LYS A 79 1.14 -8.02 -2.34
C LYS A 79 -0.21 -7.64 -2.94
N GLN A 80 -1.23 -7.33 -2.12
CA GLN A 80 -2.54 -6.89 -2.60
C GLN A 80 -2.55 -5.45 -3.11
N ILE A 81 -1.63 -4.59 -2.66
CA ILE A 81 -1.60 -3.16 -3.01
C ILE A 81 -1.58 -2.95 -4.52
N THR A 82 -0.77 -3.70 -5.27
CA THR A 82 -0.69 -3.52 -6.74
C THR A 82 -2.04 -3.76 -7.41
N GLY A 83 -2.76 -4.83 -7.03
CA GLY A 83 -4.06 -5.17 -7.60
C GLY A 83 -5.14 -4.13 -7.25
N GLU A 84 -5.22 -3.76 -5.98
CA GLU A 84 -6.22 -2.78 -5.51
C GLU A 84 -5.93 -1.37 -6.04
N ARG A 85 -4.67 -0.92 -6.05
CA ARG A 85 -4.29 0.36 -6.65
C ARG A 85 -4.66 0.40 -8.14
N ASN A 86 -4.37 -0.67 -8.89
CA ASN A 86 -4.72 -0.71 -10.31
C ASN A 86 -6.24 -0.63 -10.51
N TYR A 87 -7.03 -1.33 -9.69
CA TYR A 87 -8.48 -1.20 -9.70
C TYR A 87 -8.93 0.25 -9.40
N ILE A 88 -8.40 0.87 -8.35
CA ILE A 88 -8.78 2.22 -7.92
C ILE A 88 -8.41 3.27 -8.97
N CYS A 89 -7.20 3.19 -9.53
CA CYS A 89 -6.73 4.17 -10.50
C CYS A 89 -7.36 4.00 -11.89
N HIS A 90 -7.71 2.77 -12.27
CA HIS A 90 -8.14 2.49 -13.62
C HIS A 90 -9.63 2.18 -13.73
N GLN A 91 -10.24 1.44 -12.81
CA GLN A 91 -11.57 0.85 -13.01
C GLN A 91 -12.68 1.47 -12.15
N ILE A 92 -12.39 1.83 -10.89
CA ILE A 92 -13.43 2.03 -9.86
C ILE A 92 -14.56 2.99 -10.26
N PHE A 93 -14.25 4.08 -10.98
CA PHE A 93 -15.25 5.05 -11.43
C PHE A 93 -16.09 4.52 -12.60
N ARG A 94 -15.49 3.73 -13.49
CA ARG A 94 -16.18 3.15 -14.66
C ARG A 94 -17.24 2.14 -14.26
N ASP A 95 -17.12 1.55 -13.08
CA ASP A 95 -18.07 0.56 -12.58
C ASP A 95 -19.48 1.13 -12.35
N PHE A 96 -19.60 2.44 -12.10
CA PHE A 96 -20.90 3.03 -11.74
C PHE A 96 -21.21 4.36 -12.45
N LEU A 97 -20.22 5.15 -12.89
CA LEU A 97 -20.49 6.51 -13.39
C LEU A 97 -21.38 6.57 -14.64
N TYR A 98 -21.46 5.47 -15.40
CA TYR A 98 -22.30 5.39 -16.59
C TYR A 98 -23.74 4.94 -16.30
N GLU A 99 -24.06 4.60 -15.06
CA GLU A 99 -25.41 4.23 -14.66
C GLU A 99 -26.26 5.49 -14.36
N PRO A 100 -27.51 5.57 -14.87
CA PRO A 100 -28.45 6.59 -14.43
C PRO A 100 -28.68 6.50 -12.91
N ASN A 101 -28.68 7.64 -12.22
CA ASN A 101 -28.85 7.71 -10.77
C ASN A 101 -27.86 6.81 -10.00
N PHE A 102 -26.60 6.74 -10.45
CA PHE A 102 -25.58 5.82 -9.91
C PHE A 102 -25.43 5.88 -8.39
N MET A 103 -25.72 7.01 -7.73
CA MET A 103 -25.59 7.15 -6.27
C MET A 103 -26.47 6.18 -5.48
N GLU A 104 -27.54 5.67 -6.10
CA GLU A 104 -28.45 4.67 -5.50
C GLU A 104 -28.20 3.26 -6.04
N SER A 105 -27.23 3.10 -6.94
CA SER A 105 -26.94 1.83 -7.59
C SER A 105 -26.22 0.84 -6.67
N LYS A 106 -26.43 -0.46 -6.93
CA LYS A 106 -25.64 -1.52 -6.32
C LYS A 106 -24.15 -1.40 -6.70
N ALA A 107 -23.83 -0.99 -7.94
CA ALA A 107 -22.46 -0.84 -8.39
C ALA A 107 -21.69 0.21 -7.57
N TYR A 108 -22.33 1.34 -7.27
CA TYR A 108 -21.73 2.36 -6.42
C TYR A 108 -21.58 1.90 -4.95
N TYR A 109 -22.56 1.18 -4.41
CA TYR A 109 -22.45 0.55 -3.09
C TYR A 109 -21.24 -0.41 -3.02
N ASP A 110 -21.10 -1.30 -4.01
CA ASP A 110 -20.00 -2.27 -4.07
C ASP A 110 -18.64 -1.57 -4.21
N ALA A 111 -18.55 -0.49 -5.00
CA ALA A 111 -17.36 0.33 -5.12
C ALA A 111 -16.98 1.03 -3.80
N CYS A 112 -17.95 1.62 -3.10
CA CYS A 112 -17.75 2.22 -1.77
C CYS A 112 -17.24 1.18 -0.76
N LEU A 113 -17.87 0.01 -0.75
CA LEU A 113 -17.53 -1.08 0.17
C LEU A 113 -16.11 -1.59 -0.05
N ARG A 114 -15.72 -1.83 -1.31
CA ARG A 114 -14.37 -2.24 -1.67
C ARG A 114 -13.33 -1.20 -1.28
N LEU A 115 -13.59 0.07 -1.63
CA LEU A 115 -12.70 1.19 -1.30
C LEU A 115 -12.48 1.32 0.21
N LEU A 116 -13.54 1.38 1.01
CA LEU A 116 -13.43 1.53 2.46
C LEU A 116 -12.77 0.33 3.14
N THR A 117 -13.05 -0.87 2.65
CA THR A 117 -12.44 -2.10 3.17
C THR A 117 -10.94 -2.10 2.93
N PHE A 118 -10.51 -1.69 1.74
CA PHE A 118 -9.09 -1.59 1.42
C PHE A 118 -8.43 -0.43 2.16
N TYR A 119 -9.03 0.77 2.15
CA TYR A 119 -8.56 1.97 2.88
C TYR A 119 -8.23 1.64 4.34
N LYS A 120 -9.15 1.01 5.07
CA LYS A 120 -8.96 0.66 6.49
C LYS A 120 -7.80 -0.32 6.72
N LYS A 121 -7.50 -1.18 5.75
CA LYS A 121 -6.38 -2.12 5.82
C LYS A 121 -5.06 -1.39 5.59
N ILE A 122 -4.99 -0.55 4.56
CA ILE A 122 -3.75 0.16 4.22
C ILE A 122 -3.42 1.30 5.17
N GLU A 123 -4.41 1.95 5.78
CA GLU A 123 -4.19 2.99 6.80
C GLU A 123 -3.39 2.43 7.99
N LYS A 124 -3.75 1.23 8.44
CA LYS A 124 -3.02 0.54 9.51
C LYS A 124 -1.64 0.11 9.05
N LEU A 125 -1.54 -0.41 7.83
CA LEU A 125 -0.27 -0.88 7.26
C LEU A 125 0.70 0.28 7.06
N GLN A 126 0.26 1.43 6.57
CA GLN A 126 1.10 2.62 6.37
C GLN A 126 1.82 2.99 7.65
N LYS A 127 1.08 3.12 8.75
CA LYS A 127 1.67 3.45 10.06
C LYS A 127 2.69 2.40 10.52
N GLN A 128 2.36 1.12 10.36
CA GLN A 128 3.27 0.03 10.74
C GLN A 128 4.57 0.07 9.94
N ILE A 129 4.49 0.22 8.60
CA ILE A 129 5.67 0.27 7.74
C ILE A 129 6.52 1.50 8.05
N GLU A 130 5.91 2.66 8.30
CA GLU A 130 6.61 3.87 8.71
C GLU A 130 7.36 3.67 10.03
N ASP A 131 6.70 3.10 11.05
CA ASP A 131 7.31 2.80 12.34
C ASP A 131 8.54 1.88 12.18
N PHE A 132 8.45 0.85 11.32
CA PHE A 132 9.58 -0.03 11.02
C PHE A 132 10.72 0.70 10.29
N ARG A 133 10.41 1.51 9.27
CA ARG A 133 11.41 2.31 8.56
C ARG A 133 12.17 3.21 9.53
N LEU A 134 11.46 3.90 10.43
CA LEU A 134 12.06 4.78 11.42
C LEU A 134 12.91 4.00 12.45
N LEU A 135 12.48 2.81 12.86
CA LEU A 135 13.25 1.94 13.74
C LEU A 135 14.59 1.54 13.11
N TYR A 136 14.59 1.12 11.85
CA TYR A 136 15.82 0.74 11.15
C TYR A 136 16.71 1.93 10.80
N ALA A 137 16.13 3.09 10.48
CA ALA A 137 16.90 4.32 10.29
C ALA A 137 17.69 4.69 11.55
N LYS A 138 17.06 4.59 12.73
CA LYS A 138 17.72 4.85 14.02
C LYS A 138 18.86 3.87 14.35
N LYS A 139 18.81 2.63 13.86
CA LYS A 139 19.88 1.64 14.06
C LYS A 139 21.12 1.91 13.20
N ARG A 140 21.00 2.76 12.18
CA ARG A 140 22.07 3.09 11.23
C ARG A 140 22.81 4.40 11.56
N THR A 141 22.22 5.23 12.41
CA THR A 141 22.85 6.41 13.05
C THR A 141 23.54 6.01 14.34
#